data_AF-A0A7S2HVX5-F1
#
_entry.id   AF-A0A7S2HVX5-F1
#
_cell.length_a   1.000
_cell.length_b   1.000
_cell.length_c   1.000
_cell.angle_alpha   90.00
_cell.angle_beta   90.00
_cell.angle_gamma   90.00
#
_symmetry.space_group_name_H-M   'P 1'
#
loop_
_entity.id
_entity.type
_entity.pdbx_description
1 polymer ?
#
loop_
_entity_poly.entity_id
_entity_poly.type
_entity_poly.pdbx_seq_one_letter_code
_entity_poly.pdbx_strand_id
1 'polypeptide(L)'
;DTQPVLEELDRASKKRDRERDVTRDLRKEVRQLQLRGAHAVRDADAMDDDAGAPIGGRGKNKVAEEQQKKPSHMLDLDSLAFEKGSHYMANAKCQLPAGSFRVQKKGYEEVHVKPFKAPELNQEDLKPLSELPSWCQEAFPGATKLNFVQSKVFQTAFTEHNENLLLCAPTGSGKTNVAMLTILNVMSQFRLKDGSFDLTSFKIVYVAPMKALVQEVVQSFSERLKSYGVIIRELSGDVNLTKAQIDETQIIVTTPEKWDIITRKAGDQR
;
A
#
# COMPACT_ATOMS: atom_id res chain seq x y z
N ASP A 1 15.74 15.27 51.34
CA ASP A 1 15.65 15.49 49.88
C ASP A 1 14.27 15.24 49.26
N THR A 2 13.20 15.86 49.78
CA THR A 2 11.85 15.81 49.15
C THR A 2 11.40 17.14 48.54
N GLN A 3 12.12 18.23 48.82
CA GLN A 3 11.87 19.55 48.23
C GLN A 3 11.92 19.62 46.69
N PRO A 4 12.87 18.96 45.98
CA PRO A 4 12.93 19.10 44.51
C PRO A 4 11.72 18.47 43.80
N VAL A 5 11.16 17.38 44.34
CA VAL A 5 10.01 16.67 43.76
C VAL A 5 8.71 17.48 43.94
N LEU A 6 8.56 18.16 45.08
CA LEU A 6 7.42 19.03 45.36
C LEU A 6 7.41 20.27 44.44
N GLU A 7 8.58 20.85 44.15
CA GLU A 7 8.69 21.97 43.20
C GLU A 7 8.37 21.56 41.76
N GLU A 8 8.75 20.34 41.36
CA GLU A 8 8.46 19.82 40.03
C GLU A 8 6.95 19.54 39.84
N LEU A 9 6.28 19.00 40.86
CA LEU A 9 4.83 18.79 40.87
C LEU A 9 4.05 20.12 40.83
N ASP A 10 4.50 21.14 41.54
CA ASP A 10 3.87 22.48 41.52
C ASP A 10 4.04 23.16 40.15
N ARG A 11 5.21 23.03 39.51
CA ARG A 11 5.43 23.50 38.13
C ARG A 11 4.54 22.77 37.13
N ALA A 12 4.39 21.46 37.26
CA ALA A 12 3.51 20.66 36.40
C ALA A 12 2.02 21.00 36.61
N SER A 13 1.61 21.32 37.84
CA SER A 13 0.24 21.79 38.13
C SER A 13 -0.02 23.15 37.49
N LYS A 14 0.87 24.11 37.70
CA LYS A 14 0.77 25.47 37.12
C LYS A 14 0.75 25.46 35.59
N LYS A 15 1.48 24.54 34.95
CA LYS A 15 1.45 24.36 33.49
C LYS A 15 0.08 23.86 33.01
N ARG A 16 -0.48 22.84 33.68
CA ARG A 16 -1.81 22.29 33.35
C ARG A 16 -2.94 23.29 33.56
N ASP A 17 -2.83 24.16 34.57
CA ASP A 17 -3.83 25.19 34.83
C ASP A 17 -3.79 26.30 33.76
N ARG A 18 -2.58 26.71 33.33
CA ARG A 18 -2.41 27.64 32.19
C ARG A 18 -2.96 27.08 30.89
N GLU A 19 -2.70 25.81 30.57
CA GLU A 19 -3.25 25.16 29.36
C GLU A 19 -4.78 25.10 29.39
N ARG A 20 -5.38 24.85 30.55
CA ARG A 20 -6.84 24.86 30.73
C ARG A 20 -7.44 26.26 30.55
N ASP A 21 -6.79 27.29 31.09
CA ASP A 21 -7.25 28.67 30.94
C ASP A 21 -7.17 29.14 29.48
N VAL A 22 -6.07 28.84 28.76
CA VAL A 22 -5.93 29.14 27.33
C VAL A 22 -7.02 28.45 26.50
N THR A 23 -7.30 27.18 26.80
CA THR A 23 -8.36 26.42 26.09
C THR A 23 -9.75 27.01 26.35
N ARG A 24 -10.01 27.49 27.58
CA ARG A 24 -11.27 28.14 27.94
C ARG A 24 -11.44 29.48 27.24
N ASP A 25 -10.38 30.27 27.13
CA ASP A 25 -10.44 31.59 26.51
C ASP A 25 -10.59 31.47 24.99
N LEU A 26 -9.91 30.50 24.35
CA LEU A 26 -10.14 30.16 22.94
C LEU A 26 -11.62 29.80 22.66
N ARG A 27 -12.24 28.99 23.54
CA ARG A 27 -13.66 28.62 23.39
C ARG A 27 -14.60 29.82 23.53
N LYS A 28 -14.29 30.78 24.39
CA LYS A 28 -15.08 32.02 24.54
C LYS A 28 -14.95 32.91 23.30
N GLU A 29 -13.74 33.02 22.75
CA GLU A 29 -13.46 33.84 21.56
C GLU A 29 -14.15 33.27 20.31
N VAL A 30 -14.10 31.94 20.12
CA VAL A 30 -14.84 31.25 19.05
C VAL A 30 -16.36 31.48 19.17
N ARG A 31 -16.91 31.45 20.40
CA ARG A 31 -18.33 31.71 20.64
C ARG A 31 -18.71 33.16 20.35
N GLN A 32 -17.84 34.13 20.66
CA GLN A 32 -18.07 35.54 20.32
C GLN A 32 -18.05 35.78 18.81
N LEU A 33 -17.12 35.13 18.09
CA LEU A 33 -17.06 35.24 16.62
C LEU A 33 -18.29 34.64 15.95
N GLN A 34 -18.83 33.54 16.46
CA GLN A 34 -20.07 32.94 15.98
C GLN A 34 -21.28 33.86 16.19
N LEU A 35 -21.39 34.51 17.35
CA LEU A 35 -22.47 35.46 17.64
C LEU A 35 -22.37 36.73 16.78
N ARG A 36 -21.15 37.19 16.49
CA ARG A 36 -20.91 38.36 15.63
C ARG A 36 -21.23 38.06 14.17
N GLY A 37 -20.95 36.84 13.70
CA GLY A 37 -21.35 36.35 12.38
C GLY A 37 -22.87 36.21 12.22
N ALA A 38 -23.58 35.78 13.26
CA ALA A 38 -25.04 35.65 13.24
C ALA A 38 -25.79 37.00 13.16
N HIS A 39 -25.20 38.08 13.66
CA HIS A 39 -25.77 39.43 13.56
C HIS A 39 -25.60 40.03 12.15
N ALA A 40 -24.49 39.76 11.46
CA ALA A 40 -24.27 40.28 10.10
C ALA A 40 -25.20 39.67 9.04
N VAL A 41 -25.77 38.49 9.29
CA VAL A 41 -26.69 37.80 8.37
C VAL A 41 -28.14 38.30 8.51
N ARG A 42 -28.52 38.83 9.69
CA ARG A 42 -29.91 39.27 9.94
C ARG A 42 -30.27 40.62 9.33
N ASP A 43 -29.29 41.47 9.02
CA ASP A 43 -29.52 42.82 8.49
C ASP A 43 -29.70 42.86 6.96
N ALA A 44 -29.55 41.73 6.25
CA ALA A 44 -29.59 41.68 4.78
C ALA A 44 -30.91 41.16 4.17
N ASP A 45 -31.83 40.58 4.97
CA ASP A 45 -33.02 39.86 4.46
C ASP A 45 -34.35 40.63 4.62
N ALA A 46 -34.36 41.96 4.45
CA ALA A 46 -35.61 42.72 4.39
C ALA A 46 -35.62 43.71 3.20
N MET A 47 -36.65 43.57 2.34
CA MET A 47 -37.01 44.30 1.10
C MET A 47 -36.56 43.58 -0.19
N ASP A 48 -37.38 43.29 -1.20
CA ASP A 48 -38.83 43.40 -1.48
C ASP A 48 -39.11 42.58 -2.76
N ASP A 49 -40.36 42.14 -2.97
CA ASP A 49 -40.86 41.36 -4.11
C ASP A 49 -41.06 42.23 -5.39
N ASP A 50 -40.97 41.61 -6.58
CA ASP A 50 -41.94 41.69 -7.71
C ASP A 50 -41.37 41.68 -9.16
N ALA A 51 -42.04 40.85 -9.98
CA ALA A 51 -42.22 40.76 -11.45
C ALA A 51 -41.11 41.04 -12.50
N GLY A 52 -40.96 40.08 -13.43
CA GLY A 52 -40.84 40.37 -14.88
C GLY A 52 -39.66 39.71 -15.64
N ALA A 53 -39.95 38.78 -16.55
CA ALA A 53 -39.09 38.45 -17.71
C ALA A 53 -39.53 39.33 -18.90
N PRO A 54 -38.68 39.70 -19.92
CA PRO A 54 -37.83 38.76 -20.67
C PRO A 54 -36.53 39.29 -21.39
N ILE A 55 -35.79 38.35 -21.99
CA ILE A 55 -34.89 38.40 -23.18
C ILE A 55 -33.63 39.31 -23.19
N GLY A 56 -32.46 38.66 -23.36
CA GLY A 56 -31.41 39.10 -24.28
C GLY A 56 -30.06 39.52 -23.69
N GLY A 57 -28.96 38.89 -24.16
CA GLY A 57 -27.65 39.57 -24.26
C GLY A 57 -26.48 39.00 -23.46
N ARG A 58 -25.53 38.40 -24.21
CA ARG A 58 -24.06 38.48 -24.06
C ARG A 58 -23.44 38.40 -22.64
N GLY A 59 -22.77 37.27 -22.41
CA GLY A 59 -21.40 37.20 -21.89
C GLY A 59 -21.14 37.84 -20.51
N LYS A 60 -21.18 37.01 -19.46
CA LYS A 60 -20.45 37.27 -18.21
C LYS A 60 -19.83 35.98 -17.70
N ASN A 61 -18.57 36.08 -17.30
CA ASN A 61 -17.74 35.04 -16.70
C ASN A 61 -18.54 34.21 -15.69
N LYS A 62 -18.53 32.87 -15.84
CA LYS A 62 -18.89 31.97 -14.76
C LYS A 62 -17.83 32.08 -13.67
N VAL A 63 -18.05 32.99 -12.74
CA VAL A 63 -17.44 32.90 -11.41
C VAL A 63 -17.96 31.58 -10.86
N ALA A 64 -17.05 30.63 -10.65
CA ALA A 64 -17.38 29.39 -9.99
C ALA A 64 -17.98 29.75 -8.63
N GLU A 65 -19.24 29.40 -8.39
CA GLU A 65 -19.83 29.42 -7.06
C GLU A 65 -18.93 28.58 -6.16
N GLU A 66 -18.17 29.24 -5.28
CA GLU A 66 -17.54 28.60 -4.13
C GLU A 66 -18.66 28.00 -3.30
N GLN A 67 -18.94 26.72 -3.54
CA GLN A 67 -19.69 25.91 -2.60
C GLN A 67 -18.96 25.99 -1.27
N GLN A 68 -19.46 26.82 -0.35
CA GLN A 68 -18.98 26.91 1.02
C GLN A 68 -19.03 25.51 1.63
N LYS A 69 -17.89 24.81 1.64
CA LYS A 69 -17.73 23.55 2.37
C LYS A 69 -18.11 23.82 3.82
N LYS A 70 -19.13 23.12 4.31
CA LYS A 70 -19.51 23.14 5.73
C LYS A 70 -18.24 22.99 6.60
N PRO A 71 -18.13 23.72 7.73
CA PRO A 71 -16.96 23.63 8.58
C PRO A 71 -16.73 22.18 9.01
N SER A 72 -15.56 21.64 8.72
CA SER A 72 -15.20 20.27 9.07
C SER A 72 -15.13 20.11 10.58
N HIS A 73 -15.75 19.06 11.11
CA HIS A 73 -15.61 18.68 12.51
C HIS A 73 -14.14 18.33 12.80
N MET A 74 -13.58 18.87 13.88
CA MET A 74 -12.21 18.55 14.30
C MET A 74 -12.16 17.12 14.85
N LEU A 75 -11.29 16.29 14.28
CA LEU A 75 -11.10 14.91 14.71
C LEU A 75 -9.84 14.80 15.57
N ASP A 76 -9.93 14.00 16.62
CA ASP A 76 -8.77 13.56 17.40
C ASP A 76 -8.18 12.31 16.74
N LEU A 77 -7.09 12.49 15.99
CA LEU A 77 -6.46 11.42 15.22
C LEU A 77 -5.77 10.37 16.11
N ASP A 78 -5.30 10.77 17.28
CA ASP A 78 -4.63 9.86 18.22
C ASP A 78 -5.65 8.86 18.78
N SER A 79 -6.87 9.33 19.07
CA SER A 79 -7.97 8.47 19.52
C SER A 79 -8.43 7.43 18.48
N LEU A 80 -8.18 7.68 17.20
CA LEU A 80 -8.57 6.81 16.09
C LEU A 80 -7.47 5.82 15.69
N ALA A 81 -6.25 6.02 16.18
CA ALA A 81 -5.11 5.18 15.84
C ALA A 81 -5.20 3.81 16.54
N PHE A 82 -4.81 2.74 15.84
CA PHE A 82 -4.64 1.44 16.45
C PHE A 82 -3.30 1.37 17.19
N GLU A 83 -3.26 1.75 18.48
CA GLU A 83 -2.03 1.80 19.29
C GLU A 83 -1.20 0.50 19.26
N LYS A 84 -1.86 -0.66 19.13
CA LYS A 84 -1.21 -1.98 19.07
C LYS A 84 -0.56 -2.31 17.72
N GLY A 85 -0.72 -1.47 16.69
CA GLY A 85 -0.12 -1.65 15.37
C GLY A 85 -0.39 -3.05 14.78
N SER A 86 0.68 -3.76 14.39
CA SER A 86 0.61 -5.12 13.84
C SER A 86 0.09 -6.18 14.80
N HIS A 87 0.05 -5.91 16.11
CA HIS A 87 -0.54 -6.79 17.13
C HIS A 87 -2.03 -6.49 17.39
N TYR A 88 -2.65 -5.57 16.64
CA TYR A 88 -4.07 -5.30 16.75
C TYR A 88 -4.90 -6.50 16.27
N MET A 89 -5.74 -7.03 17.17
CA MET A 89 -6.70 -8.08 16.86
C MET A 89 -8.09 -7.48 16.67
N ALA A 90 -8.47 -7.23 15.42
CA ALA A 90 -9.82 -6.77 15.08
C ALA A 90 -10.89 -7.83 15.41
N ASN A 91 -10.52 -9.10 15.39
CA ASN A 91 -11.40 -10.22 15.72
C ASN A 91 -11.41 -10.47 17.24
N ALA A 92 -12.59 -10.42 17.84
CA ALA A 92 -12.77 -10.71 19.27
C ALA A 92 -12.59 -12.19 19.64
N LYS A 93 -12.66 -13.10 18.65
CA LYS A 93 -12.55 -14.56 18.84
C LYS A 93 -11.64 -15.17 17.77
N CYS A 94 -10.86 -16.17 18.15
CA CYS A 94 -10.04 -16.99 17.26
C CYS A 94 -10.61 -18.42 17.25
N GLN A 95 -11.08 -18.89 16.09
CA GLN A 95 -11.59 -20.25 15.91
C GLN A 95 -10.48 -21.14 15.40
N LEU A 96 -10.26 -22.27 16.07
CA LEU A 96 -9.23 -23.23 15.67
C LEU A 96 -9.82 -24.31 14.76
N PRO A 97 -9.02 -24.88 13.83
CA PRO A 97 -9.46 -25.98 12.99
C PRO A 97 -9.91 -27.20 13.81
N ALA A 98 -10.82 -27.99 13.22
CA ALA A 98 -11.32 -29.22 13.85
C ALA A 98 -10.17 -30.17 14.24
N GLY A 99 -10.28 -30.78 15.42
CA GLY A 99 -9.25 -31.67 15.96
C GLY A 99 -8.09 -30.97 16.65
N SER A 100 -8.11 -29.64 16.76
CA SER A 100 -7.20 -28.89 17.65
C SER A 100 -7.58 -29.10 19.11
N PHE A 101 -6.59 -29.18 20.01
CA PHE A 101 -6.82 -29.40 21.44
C PHE A 101 -5.85 -28.57 22.30
N ARG A 102 -6.20 -28.40 23.57
CA ARG A 102 -5.44 -27.60 24.55
C ARG A 102 -4.97 -28.47 25.70
N VAL A 103 -3.74 -28.26 26.15
CA VAL A 103 -3.14 -28.97 27.29
C VAL A 103 -2.60 -27.93 28.27
N GLN A 104 -3.15 -27.92 29.48
CA GLN A 104 -2.68 -27.01 30.54
C GLN A 104 -1.53 -27.67 31.30
N LYS A 105 -0.40 -26.96 31.41
CA LYS A 105 0.79 -27.41 32.14
C LYS A 105 1.16 -26.38 33.22
N LYS A 106 2.11 -26.72 34.09
CA LYS A 106 2.56 -25.81 35.15
C LYS A 106 3.31 -24.62 34.54
N GLY A 107 2.65 -23.48 34.48
CA GLY A 107 3.22 -22.21 34.02
C GLY A 107 3.00 -21.88 32.54
N TYR A 108 2.34 -22.75 31.77
CA TYR A 108 2.02 -22.48 30.36
C TYR A 108 0.86 -23.34 29.85
N GLU A 109 0.24 -22.89 28.77
CA GLU A 109 -0.78 -23.62 28.02
C GLU A 109 -0.22 -23.99 26.64
N GLU A 110 -0.41 -25.25 26.24
CA GLU A 110 -0.12 -25.68 24.88
C GLU A 110 -1.40 -25.75 24.06
N VAL A 111 -1.37 -25.15 22.88
CA VAL A 111 -2.44 -25.28 21.88
C VAL A 111 -1.90 -26.09 20.71
N HIS A 112 -2.44 -27.28 20.50
CA HIS A 112 -2.02 -28.19 19.45
C HIS A 112 -2.97 -28.06 18.26
N VAL A 113 -2.45 -27.62 17.11
CA VAL A 113 -3.18 -27.53 15.84
C VAL A 113 -2.62 -28.59 14.89
N LYS A 114 -3.48 -29.49 14.41
CA LYS A 114 -3.06 -30.58 13.52
C LYS A 114 -2.63 -30.03 12.15
N PRO A 115 -1.65 -30.66 11.47
CA PRO A 115 -1.30 -30.30 10.10
C PRO A 115 -2.51 -30.33 9.17
N PHE A 116 -2.60 -29.33 8.29
CA PHE A 116 -3.64 -29.30 7.26
C PHE A 116 -3.43 -30.44 6.26
N LYS A 117 -4.47 -31.25 6.02
CA LYS A 117 -4.44 -32.27 4.97
C LYS A 117 -4.77 -31.59 3.65
N ALA A 118 -3.78 -31.50 2.76
CA ALA A 118 -4.00 -30.94 1.43
C ALA A 118 -5.08 -31.73 0.68
N PRO A 119 -5.94 -31.07 -0.11
CA PRO A 119 -6.87 -31.77 -1.00
C PRO A 119 -6.10 -32.67 -1.97
N GLU A 120 -6.70 -33.78 -2.37
CA GLU A 120 -6.14 -34.65 -3.40
C GLU A 120 -6.07 -33.86 -4.72
N LEU A 121 -4.88 -33.75 -5.28
CA LEU A 121 -4.62 -33.03 -6.52
C LEU A 121 -4.38 -34.05 -7.62
N ASN A 122 -5.11 -33.94 -8.73
CA ASN A 122 -4.82 -34.75 -9.90
C ASN A 122 -3.59 -34.17 -10.59
N GLN A 123 -2.67 -35.02 -11.04
CA GLN A 123 -1.48 -34.56 -11.76
C GLN A 123 -1.80 -33.89 -13.10
N GLU A 124 -3.02 -34.10 -13.61
CA GLU A 124 -3.58 -33.48 -14.81
C GLU A 124 -3.96 -32.02 -14.59
N ASP A 125 -4.22 -31.61 -13.35
CA ASP A 125 -4.54 -30.21 -13.00
C ASP A 125 -3.30 -29.31 -12.98
N LEU A 126 -2.09 -29.90 -13.06
CA LEU A 126 -0.83 -29.18 -13.04
C LEU A 126 -0.41 -28.82 -14.45
N LYS A 127 -0.22 -27.52 -14.69
CA LYS A 127 0.14 -27.00 -16.00
C LYS A 127 1.58 -27.38 -16.34
N PRO A 128 1.83 -28.15 -17.42
CA PRO A 128 3.18 -28.50 -17.83
C PRO A 128 3.91 -27.26 -18.34
N LEU A 129 5.21 -27.17 -18.05
CA LEU A 129 6.02 -26.02 -18.49
C LEU A 129 6.11 -25.93 -20.02
N SER A 130 5.93 -27.06 -20.71
CA SER A 130 5.88 -27.13 -22.18
C SER A 130 4.73 -26.32 -22.81
N GLU A 131 3.70 -25.98 -22.04
CA GLU A 131 2.62 -25.10 -22.52
C GLU A 131 3.02 -23.62 -22.51
N LEU A 132 4.10 -23.24 -21.84
CA LEU A 132 4.65 -21.90 -21.97
C LEU A 132 5.41 -21.79 -23.30
N PRO A 133 5.44 -20.60 -23.93
CA PRO A 133 6.32 -20.33 -25.06
C PRO A 133 7.76 -20.73 -24.72
N SER A 134 8.49 -21.32 -25.67
CA SER A 134 9.85 -21.85 -25.46
C SER A 134 10.79 -20.84 -24.79
N TRP A 135 10.71 -19.57 -25.20
CA TRP A 135 11.52 -18.51 -24.64
C TRP A 135 11.23 -18.26 -23.14
N CYS A 136 10.02 -18.53 -22.65
CA CYS A 136 9.68 -18.37 -21.23
C CYS A 136 10.15 -19.53 -20.35
N GLN A 137 10.42 -20.70 -20.93
CA GLN A 137 10.71 -21.92 -20.17
C GLN A 137 12.07 -21.82 -19.45
N GLU A 138 13.04 -21.10 -20.02
CA GLU A 138 14.36 -20.87 -19.43
C GLU A 138 14.29 -20.16 -18.07
N ALA A 139 13.26 -19.33 -17.86
CA ALA A 139 13.03 -18.67 -16.58
C ALA A 139 12.63 -19.64 -15.46
N PHE A 140 12.40 -20.94 -15.71
CA PHE A 140 12.03 -21.93 -14.70
C PHE A 140 12.99 -23.13 -14.71
N PRO A 141 14.27 -22.94 -14.33
CA PRO A 141 15.28 -23.99 -14.42
C PRO A 141 14.91 -25.19 -13.54
N GLY A 142 14.98 -26.40 -14.12
CA GLY A 142 14.72 -27.66 -13.41
C GLY A 142 13.25 -27.97 -13.14
N ALA A 143 12.31 -27.09 -13.50
CA ALA A 143 10.89 -27.34 -13.34
C ALA A 143 10.29 -28.00 -14.60
N THR A 144 9.49 -29.05 -14.40
CA THR A 144 8.75 -29.71 -15.51
C THR A 144 7.29 -29.27 -15.56
N LYS A 145 6.71 -28.92 -14.41
CA LYS A 145 5.33 -28.46 -14.24
C LYS A 145 5.27 -27.30 -13.26
N LEU A 146 4.28 -26.43 -13.44
CA LEU A 146 3.90 -25.44 -12.43
C LEU A 146 3.22 -26.15 -11.25
N ASN A 147 3.37 -25.60 -10.04
CA ASN A 147 2.65 -26.12 -8.88
C ASN A 147 1.14 -25.80 -8.97
N PHE A 148 0.34 -26.32 -8.05
CA PHE A 148 -1.12 -26.13 -8.09
C PHE A 148 -1.55 -24.65 -8.08
N VAL A 149 -0.98 -23.84 -7.18
CA VAL A 149 -1.34 -22.41 -7.08
C VAL A 149 -0.95 -21.67 -8.35
N GLN A 150 0.26 -21.90 -8.86
CA GLN A 150 0.77 -21.31 -10.10
C GLN A 150 -0.07 -21.73 -11.32
N SER A 151 -0.44 -23.00 -11.41
CA SER A 151 -1.28 -23.54 -12.48
C SER A 151 -2.66 -22.89 -12.49
N LYS A 152 -3.27 -22.75 -11.30
CA LYS A 152 -4.60 -22.16 -11.13
C LYS A 152 -4.65 -20.68 -11.52
N VAL A 153 -3.60 -19.91 -11.24
CA VAL A 153 -3.54 -18.48 -11.59
C VAL A 153 -2.84 -18.20 -12.91
N PHE A 154 -2.39 -19.23 -13.64
CA PHE A 154 -1.57 -19.07 -14.83
C PHE A 154 -2.24 -18.18 -15.89
N GLN A 155 -3.53 -18.39 -16.15
CA GLN A 155 -4.25 -17.62 -17.17
C GLN A 155 -4.22 -16.13 -16.85
N THR A 156 -4.52 -15.75 -15.60
CA THR A 156 -4.54 -14.35 -15.16
C THR A 156 -3.13 -13.76 -15.08
N ALA A 157 -2.15 -14.55 -14.65
CA ALA A 157 -0.78 -14.08 -14.43
C ALA A 157 0.05 -13.99 -15.72
N PHE A 158 -0.22 -14.84 -16.72
CA PHE A 158 0.61 -14.97 -17.92
C PHE A 158 -0.12 -14.73 -19.24
N THR A 159 -1.41 -15.03 -19.35
CA THR A 159 -2.16 -14.94 -20.62
C THR A 159 -2.94 -13.64 -20.74
N GLU A 160 -3.62 -13.23 -19.67
CA GLU A 160 -4.37 -11.98 -19.62
C GLU A 160 -3.40 -10.80 -19.47
N HIS A 161 -3.67 -9.71 -20.18
CA HIS A 161 -2.86 -8.49 -20.16
C HIS A 161 -3.63 -7.38 -19.43
N ASN A 162 -2.90 -6.55 -18.67
CA ASN A 162 -3.42 -5.36 -17.98
C ASN A 162 -4.45 -5.61 -16.87
N GLU A 163 -4.57 -6.84 -16.38
CA GLU A 163 -5.41 -7.16 -15.22
C GLU A 163 -4.61 -7.15 -13.91
N ASN A 164 -5.21 -6.62 -12.85
CA ASN A 164 -4.61 -6.60 -11.53
C ASN A 164 -4.84 -7.94 -10.81
N LEU A 165 -3.78 -8.50 -10.21
CA LEU A 165 -3.84 -9.79 -9.52
C LEU A 165 -3.62 -9.63 -8.01
N LEU A 166 -4.57 -10.13 -7.20
CA LEU A 166 -4.40 -10.33 -5.76
C LEU A 166 -4.33 -11.82 -5.42
N LEU A 167 -3.14 -12.29 -5.02
CA LEU A 167 -2.92 -13.69 -4.65
C LEU A 167 -2.79 -13.86 -3.13
N CYS A 168 -3.83 -14.38 -2.50
CA CYS A 168 -3.82 -14.79 -1.09
C CYS A 168 -3.45 -16.27 -0.98
N ALA A 169 -2.17 -16.57 -0.78
CA ALA A 169 -1.67 -17.93 -0.62
C ALA A 169 -0.67 -18.05 0.54
N PRO A 170 -0.60 -19.21 1.22
CA PRO A 170 0.37 -19.47 2.29
C PRO A 170 1.84 -19.21 1.88
N THR A 171 2.71 -19.02 2.86
CA THR A 171 4.16 -18.98 2.63
C THR A 171 4.63 -20.34 2.10
N GLY A 172 5.54 -20.33 1.13
CA GLY A 172 6.00 -21.55 0.46
C GLY A 172 5.09 -22.04 -0.69
N SER A 173 3.92 -21.45 -0.93
CA SER A 173 3.05 -21.83 -2.06
C SER A 173 3.56 -21.41 -3.45
N GLY A 174 4.76 -20.81 -3.54
CA GLY A 174 5.39 -20.44 -4.81
C GLY A 174 4.91 -19.11 -5.41
N LYS A 175 4.51 -18.15 -4.56
CA LYS A 175 4.11 -16.78 -4.97
C LYS A 175 5.16 -16.08 -5.83
N THR A 176 6.45 -16.29 -5.53
CA THR A 176 7.57 -15.72 -6.29
C THR A 176 7.58 -16.16 -7.76
N ASN A 177 7.19 -17.40 -8.07
CA ASN A 177 7.06 -17.86 -9.46
C ASN A 177 5.83 -17.29 -10.15
N VAL A 178 4.75 -16.98 -9.40
CA VAL A 178 3.62 -16.24 -9.96
C VAL A 178 4.05 -14.83 -10.36
N ALA A 179 4.87 -14.17 -9.53
CA ALA A 179 5.47 -12.89 -9.91
C ALA A 179 6.37 -13.02 -11.15
N MET A 180 7.15 -14.09 -11.27
CA MET A 180 7.94 -14.37 -12.49
C MET A 180 7.05 -14.50 -13.74
N LEU A 181 5.91 -15.18 -13.64
CA LEU A 181 4.94 -15.27 -14.75
C LEU A 181 4.44 -13.88 -15.17
N THR A 182 4.11 -13.00 -14.21
CA THR A 182 3.69 -11.63 -14.53
C THR A 182 4.80 -10.79 -15.16
N ILE A 183 6.05 -10.99 -14.74
CA ILE A 183 7.22 -10.33 -15.35
C ILE A 183 7.37 -10.77 -16.81
N LEU A 184 7.29 -12.07 -17.08
CA LEU A 184 7.35 -12.61 -18.43
C LEU A 184 6.17 -12.13 -19.29
N ASN A 185 4.97 -11.98 -18.72
CA ASN A 185 3.83 -11.39 -19.42
C ASN A 185 4.15 -9.96 -19.87
N VAL A 186 4.67 -9.11 -18.99
CA VAL A 186 5.08 -7.73 -19.36
C VAL A 186 6.14 -7.77 -20.44
N MET A 187 7.19 -8.57 -20.27
CA MET A 187 8.26 -8.70 -21.28
C MET A 187 7.74 -9.17 -22.64
N SER A 188 6.72 -10.04 -22.67
CA SER A 188 6.13 -10.53 -23.91
C SER A 188 5.56 -9.42 -24.80
N GLN A 189 5.08 -8.32 -24.18
CA GLN A 189 4.51 -7.17 -24.89
C GLN A 189 5.58 -6.31 -25.58
N PHE A 190 6.84 -6.41 -25.14
CA PHE A 190 7.99 -5.67 -25.69
C PHE A 190 8.95 -6.59 -26.46
N ARG A 191 8.50 -7.79 -26.82
CA ARG A 191 9.27 -8.74 -27.62
C ARG A 191 9.16 -8.40 -29.10
N LEU A 192 10.31 -8.21 -29.76
CA LEU A 192 10.43 -7.89 -31.18
C LEU A 192 10.26 -9.16 -32.05
N LYS A 193 10.05 -8.95 -33.36
CA LYS A 193 9.82 -10.03 -34.33
C LYS A 193 11.02 -10.98 -34.47
N ASP A 194 12.23 -10.46 -34.27
CA ASP A 194 13.48 -11.24 -34.29
C ASP A 194 13.71 -12.03 -32.99
N GLY A 195 12.87 -11.84 -31.99
CA GLY A 195 12.92 -12.50 -30.70
C GLY A 195 13.74 -11.77 -29.63
N SER A 196 14.35 -10.63 -29.95
CA SER A 196 14.96 -9.73 -28.98
C SER A 196 13.89 -8.93 -28.20
N PHE A 197 14.30 -8.24 -27.14
CA PHE A 197 13.40 -7.43 -26.30
C PHE A 197 13.79 -5.95 -26.40
N ASP A 198 12.79 -5.08 -26.52
CA ASP A 198 13.00 -3.64 -26.32
C ASP A 198 13.08 -3.33 -24.81
N LEU A 199 14.31 -3.37 -24.30
CA LEU A 199 14.63 -3.16 -22.89
C LEU A 199 14.51 -1.70 -22.43
N THR A 200 14.21 -0.77 -23.35
CA THR A 200 14.08 0.67 -23.04
C THR A 200 12.63 1.08 -22.81
N SER A 201 11.68 0.30 -23.33
CA SER A 201 10.25 0.65 -23.33
C SER A 201 9.49 0.23 -22.07
N PHE A 202 10.14 -0.42 -21.09
CA PHE A 202 9.48 -0.84 -19.85
C PHE A 202 10.38 -0.76 -18.61
N LYS A 203 9.73 -0.66 -17.45
CA LYS A 203 10.31 -0.83 -16.10
C LYS A 203 9.35 -1.65 -15.25
N ILE A 204 9.88 -2.54 -14.42
CA ILE A 204 9.13 -3.34 -13.45
C ILE A 204 9.69 -3.05 -12.06
N VAL A 205 8.79 -2.84 -11.09
CA VAL A 205 9.15 -2.60 -9.69
C VAL A 205 8.64 -3.76 -8.85
N TYR A 206 9.56 -4.45 -8.18
CA TYR A 206 9.25 -5.50 -7.23
C TYR A 206 9.46 -4.98 -5.80
N VAL A 207 8.38 -4.88 -5.04
CA VAL A 207 8.43 -4.38 -3.66
C VAL A 207 8.39 -5.55 -2.68
N ALA A 208 9.41 -5.66 -1.84
CA ALA A 208 9.53 -6.69 -0.81
C ALA A 208 9.62 -6.06 0.60
N PRO A 209 9.03 -6.67 1.64
CA PRO A 209 8.96 -6.09 2.99
C PRO A 209 10.31 -6.03 3.73
N MET A 210 11.32 -6.78 3.30
CA MET A 210 12.59 -6.91 4.03
C MET A 210 13.78 -6.84 3.08
N LYS A 211 14.86 -6.19 3.51
CA LYS A 211 16.11 -6.08 2.75
C LYS A 211 16.73 -7.43 2.37
N ALA A 212 16.73 -8.40 3.29
CA ALA A 212 17.23 -9.74 3.00
C ALA A 212 16.46 -10.40 1.84
N LEU A 213 15.13 -10.25 1.82
CA LEU A 213 14.28 -10.77 0.76
C LEU A 213 14.50 -10.02 -0.56
N VAL A 214 14.78 -8.71 -0.53
CA VAL A 214 15.18 -7.96 -1.73
C VAL A 214 16.42 -8.59 -2.35
N GLN A 215 17.45 -8.86 -1.55
CA GLN A 215 18.72 -9.43 -2.04
C GLN A 215 18.54 -10.82 -2.63
N GLU A 216 17.78 -11.68 -1.95
CA GLU A 216 17.42 -13.01 -2.44
C GLU A 216 16.69 -12.95 -3.79
N VAL A 217 15.72 -12.03 -3.93
CA VAL A 217 14.96 -11.86 -5.17
C VAL A 217 15.83 -11.31 -6.29
N VAL A 218 16.71 -10.33 -6.00
CA VAL A 218 17.66 -9.80 -6.99
C VAL A 218 18.55 -10.91 -7.51
N GLN A 219 19.13 -11.72 -6.63
CA GLN A 219 19.99 -12.83 -7.04
C GLN A 219 19.20 -13.85 -7.88
N SER A 220 18.06 -14.33 -7.36
CA SER A 220 17.24 -15.34 -8.04
C SER A 220 16.76 -14.88 -9.41
N PHE A 221 16.25 -13.65 -9.51
CA PHE A 221 15.75 -13.14 -10.78
C PHE A 221 16.89 -12.82 -11.75
N SER A 222 18.05 -12.35 -11.25
CA SER A 222 19.20 -12.06 -12.13
C SER A 222 19.72 -13.34 -12.78
N GLU A 223 19.76 -14.45 -12.04
CA GLU A 223 20.15 -15.75 -12.60
C GLU A 223 19.12 -16.26 -13.61
N ARG A 224 17.83 -16.17 -13.28
CA ARG A 224 16.73 -16.72 -14.10
C ARG A 224 16.43 -15.89 -15.34
N LEU A 225 16.70 -14.58 -15.32
CA LEU A 225 16.43 -13.67 -16.43
C LEU A 225 17.69 -13.27 -17.21
N LYS A 226 18.83 -13.88 -16.91
CA LYS A 226 20.13 -13.57 -17.52
C LYS A 226 20.11 -13.70 -19.05
N SER A 227 19.43 -14.72 -19.59
CA SER A 227 19.38 -14.98 -21.03
C SER A 227 18.58 -13.94 -21.82
N TYR A 228 17.74 -13.15 -21.15
CA TYR A 228 16.92 -12.10 -21.80
C TYR A 228 17.62 -10.74 -21.90
N GLY A 229 18.83 -10.60 -21.37
CA GLY A 229 19.54 -9.32 -21.32
C GLY A 229 18.96 -8.29 -20.34
N VAL A 230 18.02 -8.72 -19.49
CA VAL A 230 17.36 -7.89 -18.48
C VAL A 230 18.32 -7.59 -17.33
N ILE A 231 18.45 -6.31 -16.97
CA ILE A 231 19.23 -5.84 -15.83
C ILE A 231 18.31 -5.67 -14.63
N ILE A 232 18.72 -6.26 -13.50
CA ILE A 232 17.99 -6.23 -12.24
C ILE A 232 18.88 -5.61 -11.17
N ARG A 233 18.36 -4.65 -10.40
CA ARG A 233 19.13 -4.02 -9.33
C ARG A 233 18.33 -3.85 -8.04
N GLU A 234 19.08 -3.93 -6.93
CA GLU A 234 18.60 -3.55 -5.62
C GLU A 234 18.50 -2.02 -5.50
N LEU A 235 17.40 -1.56 -4.92
CA LEU A 235 17.19 -0.18 -4.51
C LEU A 235 16.60 -0.21 -3.10
N SER A 236 17.41 -0.51 -2.09
CA SER A 236 16.94 -0.78 -0.73
C SER A 236 17.92 -0.26 0.33
N GLY A 237 17.42 0.12 1.50
CA GLY A 237 18.23 0.72 2.57
C GLY A 237 19.10 1.88 2.07
N ASP A 238 20.41 1.76 2.28
CA ASP A 238 21.42 2.75 1.86
C ASP A 238 21.82 2.67 0.39
N VAL A 239 21.43 1.60 -0.32
CA VAL A 239 21.74 1.43 -1.74
C VAL A 239 20.89 2.41 -2.54
N ASN A 240 21.57 3.32 -3.25
CA ASN A 240 20.97 4.25 -4.18
C ASN A 240 21.53 3.99 -5.57
N LEU A 241 20.69 4.15 -6.58
CA LEU A 241 21.08 4.08 -7.98
C LEU A 241 21.16 5.49 -8.55
N THR A 242 22.15 5.75 -9.41
CA THR A 242 22.20 6.98 -10.19
C THR A 242 21.11 6.95 -11.28
N LYS A 243 20.76 8.11 -11.84
CA LYS A 243 19.77 8.19 -12.94
C LYS A 243 20.15 7.29 -14.12
N ALA A 244 21.42 7.31 -14.54
CA ALA A 244 21.92 6.44 -15.60
C ALA A 244 21.74 4.95 -15.26
N GLN A 245 22.04 4.55 -14.02
CA GLN A 245 21.83 3.17 -13.58
C GLN A 245 20.35 2.76 -13.54
N ILE A 246 19.46 3.68 -13.19
CA ILE A 246 18.00 3.46 -13.23
C ILE A 246 17.54 3.29 -14.68
N ASP A 247 18.02 4.13 -15.58
CA ASP A 247 17.68 4.08 -17.01
C ASP A 247 18.13 2.76 -17.65
N GLU A 248 19.30 2.25 -17.27
CA GLU A 248 19.82 0.94 -17.70
C GLU A 248 19.05 -0.26 -17.11
N THR A 249 18.46 -0.11 -15.92
CA THR A 249 17.85 -1.23 -15.17
C THR A 249 16.40 -1.46 -15.59
N GLN A 250 15.98 -2.67 -15.92
CA GLN A 250 14.59 -2.98 -16.27
C GLN A 250 13.77 -3.39 -15.04
N ILE A 251 14.36 -4.12 -14.09
CA ILE A 251 13.67 -4.58 -12.88
C ILE A 251 14.33 -4.01 -11.63
N ILE A 252 13.58 -3.22 -10.87
CA ILE A 252 14.04 -2.62 -9.62
C ILE A 252 13.40 -3.38 -8.46
N VAL A 253 14.22 -3.93 -7.57
CA VAL A 253 13.75 -4.62 -6.36
C VAL A 253 14.01 -3.73 -5.15
N THR A 254 12.97 -3.39 -4.40
CA THR A 254 13.00 -2.32 -3.38
C THR A 254 12.14 -2.64 -2.16
N THR A 255 12.23 -1.83 -1.10
CA THR A 255 11.31 -1.87 0.05
C THR A 255 10.21 -0.81 -0.09
N PRO A 256 9.05 -0.97 0.58
CA PRO A 256 7.97 0.01 0.51
C PRO A 256 8.43 1.42 0.87
N GLU A 257 9.22 1.57 1.93
CA GLU A 257 9.71 2.86 2.43
C GLU A 257 10.64 3.52 1.42
N LYS A 258 11.53 2.73 0.81
CA LYS A 258 12.50 3.26 -0.15
C LYS A 258 11.81 3.73 -1.43
N TRP A 259 10.85 2.95 -1.92
CA TRP A 259 10.04 3.33 -3.08
C TRP A 259 9.22 4.60 -2.82
N ASP A 260 8.62 4.73 -1.64
CA ASP A 260 7.87 5.92 -1.24
C ASP A 260 8.77 7.18 -1.24
N ILE A 261 9.97 7.10 -0.65
CA ILE A 261 10.92 8.24 -0.65
C ILE A 261 11.27 8.69 -2.07
N ILE A 262 11.50 7.75 -2.98
CA ILE A 262 11.96 8.04 -4.35
C ILE A 262 10.84 8.67 -5.17
N THR A 263 9.62 8.13 -5.06
CA THR A 263 8.47 8.64 -5.80
C THR A 263 8.04 10.04 -5.33
N ARG A 264 8.20 10.36 -4.04
CA ARG A 264 7.98 11.72 -3.52
C ARG A 264 8.96 12.75 -4.08
N LYS A 265 10.26 12.41 -4.10
CA LYS A 265 11.30 13.33 -4.62
C LYS A 265 11.19 13.56 -6.14
N ALA A 266 10.67 12.59 -6.88
CA ALA A 266 10.47 12.72 -8.32
C ALA A 266 9.37 13.74 -8.68
N GLY A 267 8.42 14.00 -7.78
CA GLY A 267 7.37 15.00 -7.96
C GLY A 267 7.84 16.45 -7.82
N ASP A 268 8.87 16.70 -7.00
CA ASP A 268 9.42 18.04 -6.73
C ASP A 268 10.33 18.58 -7.85
N GLN A 269 10.73 17.74 -8.80
CA GLN A 269 11.60 18.13 -9.93
C GLN A 269 10.82 18.37 -11.24
N ARG A 270 9.51 18.63 -11.15
CA ARG A 270 8.67 19.01 -12.30
C ARG A 270 8.26 20.47 -12.25
#